data_AF-A0A672RS40-F1
#
_entry.id   AF-A0A672RS40-F1
#
_cell.length_a   1.000
_cell.length_b   1.000
_cell.length_c   1.000
_cell.angle_alpha   90.00
_cell.angle_beta   90.00
_cell.angle_gamma   90.00
#
_symmetry.space_group_name_H-M   'P 1'
#
loop_
_entity.id
_entity.type
_entity.pdbx_description
1 polymer ?
#
loop_
_entity_poly.entity_id
_entity_poly.type
_entity_poly.pdbx_seq_one_letter_code
_entity_poly.pdbx_strand_id
1 'polypeptide(L)'
;MRAGTSNRTMKAGLAYCSLLVLLLITDVCGQRRPKPKPVRPPTTRKPPAPKKPSSPAPKSEPEPQEPTDFPPPILGPPSEFPDCPRECFCPPSYPNALYCENRNIRKVPVIPFRTHYLYLQNNYIDQVTADSFKNCTELKWINLGNNRIRSVEKQVFEKLPKLLYLYMQRNELKEVPDDLPAGLEQLRLSRNQISKVPPGAFSKMEHLALLDLHHNRISDSSLGKNIFKDLKNLIQLNLAHNILRKMPANIPKGLLQLFLDRNNIEEIPQGYFKDFTNLAFVRLNYNQLNDKGLPKLVFNVSSLLDLHLSHNMLSTIPLFNPELEQLHLNNNSIESVNGTEICPSNSLNMHDENGAPKLRYLRLDGNHLSPPVPSDVIMCFRHLHAIVI
;
A
#
# COMPACT_ATOMS: atom_id res chain seq x y z
N MET A 1 58.80 23.62 -5.33
CA MET A 1 57.60 24.21 -5.96
C MET A 1 57.01 23.22 -6.95
N ARG A 2 55.91 22.54 -6.59
CA ARG A 2 54.97 21.88 -7.52
C ARG A 2 53.68 21.62 -6.74
N ALA A 3 52.68 22.44 -6.98
CA ALA A 3 51.32 22.27 -6.48
C ALA A 3 50.48 21.60 -7.58
N GLY A 4 49.89 20.46 -7.26
CA GLY A 4 48.85 19.83 -8.07
C GLY A 4 47.50 20.06 -7.38
N THR A 5 46.63 20.85 -8.01
CA THR A 5 45.25 21.07 -7.57
C THR A 5 44.35 19.96 -8.11
N SER A 6 43.83 19.13 -7.20
CA SER A 6 42.76 18.17 -7.44
C SER A 6 41.41 18.90 -7.38
N ASN A 7 40.60 18.76 -8.44
CA ASN A 7 39.29 19.38 -8.53
C ASN A 7 38.21 18.44 -7.95
N ARG A 8 37.44 18.99 -7.02
CA ARG A 8 36.38 18.33 -6.24
C ARG A 8 35.04 18.53 -6.97
N THR A 9 34.36 17.47 -7.35
CA THR A 9 32.93 17.51 -7.72
C THR A 9 32.20 16.36 -7.04
N MET A 10 31.52 16.67 -5.93
CA MET A 10 30.60 15.77 -5.23
C MET A 10 29.15 16.04 -5.65
N LYS A 11 28.44 14.94 -5.93
CA LYS A 11 27.08 14.61 -5.46
C LYS A 11 25.96 15.63 -5.69
N ALA A 12 25.23 15.44 -6.80
CA ALA A 12 23.84 15.86 -6.96
C ALA A 12 23.04 14.67 -7.52
N GLY A 13 22.59 13.77 -6.64
CA GLY A 13 21.84 12.56 -7.04
C GLY A 13 20.94 11.94 -5.97
N LEU A 14 20.94 12.48 -4.74
CA LEU A 14 20.19 11.91 -3.61
C LEU A 14 18.95 12.70 -3.20
N ALA A 15 18.72 13.90 -3.77
CA ALA A 15 17.59 14.74 -3.40
C ALA A 15 16.25 14.30 -4.04
N TYR A 16 16.29 13.71 -5.25
CA TYR A 16 15.08 13.32 -5.98
C TYR A 16 14.43 12.01 -5.51
N CYS A 17 15.17 11.11 -4.84
CA CYS A 17 14.58 9.91 -4.22
C CYS A 17 13.76 10.22 -2.96
N SER A 18 14.00 11.35 -2.29
CA SER A 18 13.31 11.67 -1.02
C SER A 18 11.84 12.06 -1.20
N LEU A 19 11.47 12.68 -2.33
CA LEU A 19 10.08 13.09 -2.59
C LEU A 19 9.18 11.91 -2.98
N LEU A 20 9.73 10.93 -3.70
CA LEU A 20 9.01 9.71 -4.09
C LEU A 20 8.78 8.79 -2.88
N VAL A 21 9.71 8.73 -1.92
CA VAL A 21 9.56 7.96 -0.68
C VAL A 21 8.49 8.56 0.24
N LEU A 22 8.32 9.89 0.28
CA LEU A 22 7.29 10.51 1.14
C LEU A 22 5.84 10.22 0.69
N LEU A 23 5.61 9.95 -0.59
CA LEU A 23 4.27 9.64 -1.12
C LEU A 23 3.87 8.15 -0.97
N LEU A 24 4.79 7.30 -0.52
CA LEU A 24 4.57 5.85 -0.33
C LEU A 24 4.29 5.45 1.13
N ILE A 25 4.36 6.39 2.10
CA ILE A 25 4.30 6.07 3.54
C ILE A 25 2.95 6.44 4.20
N THR A 26 2.03 7.13 3.53
CA THR A 26 0.73 7.46 4.15
C THR A 26 -0.28 6.33 3.98
N ASP A 27 -0.28 5.37 4.90
CA ASP A 27 -1.50 4.74 5.46
C ASP A 27 -1.13 3.76 6.59
N VAL A 28 -0.99 4.27 7.83
CA VAL A 28 -1.14 3.46 9.07
C VAL A 28 -1.68 4.34 10.22
N CYS A 29 -2.69 3.80 10.91
CA CYS A 29 -3.19 4.08 12.27
C CYS A 29 -4.19 5.23 12.52
N GLY A 30 -5.47 4.86 12.56
CA GLY A 30 -6.53 5.62 13.22
C GLY A 30 -7.51 4.73 14.00
N GLN A 31 -7.08 4.18 15.14
CA GLN A 31 -8.02 3.69 16.17
C GLN A 31 -7.51 4.07 17.58
N ARG A 32 -8.02 5.17 18.12
CA ARG A 32 -7.90 5.50 19.55
C ARG A 32 -8.98 4.75 20.31
N ARG A 33 -8.58 3.86 21.24
CA ARG A 33 -9.49 3.30 22.25
C ARG A 33 -9.85 4.38 23.29
N PRO A 34 -11.10 4.46 23.77
CA PRO A 34 -11.47 5.39 24.83
C PRO A 34 -11.02 4.89 26.21
N LYS A 35 -10.52 5.81 27.06
CA LYS A 35 -10.12 5.54 28.46
C LYS A 35 -11.34 5.31 29.37
N PRO A 36 -11.23 4.45 30.41
CA PRO A 36 -12.32 4.20 31.36
C PRO A 36 -12.50 5.38 32.35
N LYS A 37 -13.76 5.65 32.73
CA LYS A 37 -14.13 6.67 33.72
C LYS A 37 -14.05 6.11 35.16
N PRO A 38 -13.76 6.94 36.17
CA PRO A 38 -13.62 6.49 37.55
C PRO A 38 -14.98 6.31 38.26
N VAL A 39 -15.00 5.33 39.18
CA VAL A 39 -16.14 4.93 40.03
C VAL A 39 -16.32 5.93 41.19
N ARG A 40 -17.58 6.26 41.55
CA ARG A 40 -17.95 6.93 42.81
C ARG A 40 -19.00 6.12 43.59
N PRO A 41 -19.02 6.21 44.94
CA PRO A 41 -19.76 5.32 45.84
C PRO A 41 -21.25 5.69 46.00
N PRO A 42 -22.08 4.80 46.60
CA PRO A 42 -23.53 4.89 46.54
C PRO A 42 -24.13 5.69 47.70
N THR A 43 -25.27 6.37 47.50
CA THR A 43 -26.36 6.43 48.51
C THR A 43 -27.65 7.10 48.00
N THR A 44 -28.76 6.46 48.41
CA THR A 44 -30.12 6.97 48.69
C THR A 44 -31.09 7.34 47.55
N ARG A 45 -32.26 6.66 47.61
CA ARG A 45 -33.43 6.73 46.73
C ARG A 45 -34.20 8.05 46.88
N LYS A 46 -34.67 8.61 45.76
CA LYS A 46 -35.78 9.59 45.66
C LYS A 46 -36.78 9.16 44.57
N PRO A 47 -38.08 9.56 44.67
CA PRO A 47 -39.21 8.99 43.91
C PRO A 47 -39.22 9.35 42.41
N PRO A 48 -40.07 8.69 41.58
CA PRO A 48 -39.99 8.77 40.13
C PRO A 48 -40.52 10.11 39.59
N ALA A 49 -39.67 10.79 38.83
CA ALA A 49 -40.03 11.95 38.01
C ALA A 49 -40.52 11.50 36.61
N PRO A 50 -41.38 12.30 35.95
CA PRO A 50 -42.11 11.87 34.75
C PRO A 50 -41.17 11.62 33.55
N LYS A 51 -41.56 10.64 32.71
CA LYS A 51 -40.84 10.19 31.52
C LYS A 51 -40.46 11.40 30.63
N LYS A 52 -39.16 11.69 30.54
CA LYS A 52 -38.62 12.55 29.47
C LYS A 52 -38.62 11.79 28.14
N PRO A 53 -38.85 12.47 27.01
CA PRO A 53 -38.86 11.84 25.70
C PRO A 53 -37.51 11.18 25.42
N SER A 54 -37.55 9.97 24.86
CA SER A 54 -36.39 9.30 24.29
C SER A 54 -35.67 10.24 23.33
N SER A 55 -34.44 10.59 23.65
CA SER A 55 -33.52 11.24 22.71
C SER A 55 -33.38 10.35 21.46
N PRO A 56 -33.45 10.90 20.24
CA PRO A 56 -33.25 10.11 19.04
C PRO A 56 -31.84 9.50 19.06
N ALA A 57 -31.72 8.28 18.58
CA ALA A 57 -30.44 7.66 18.25
C ALA A 57 -29.56 8.65 17.46
N PRO A 58 -28.23 8.58 17.58
CA PRO A 58 -27.35 9.38 16.74
C PRO A 58 -27.72 9.09 15.29
N LYS A 59 -28.22 10.12 14.60
CA LYS A 59 -28.48 10.05 13.17
C LYS A 59 -27.18 9.60 12.54
N SER A 60 -27.18 8.39 11.97
CA SER A 60 -26.26 8.04 10.90
C SER A 60 -26.18 9.25 9.97
N GLU A 61 -24.98 9.69 9.63
CA GLU A 61 -24.80 10.56 8.47
C GLU A 61 -25.68 9.97 7.35
N PRO A 62 -26.58 10.76 6.74
CA PRO A 62 -27.43 10.22 5.69
C PRO A 62 -26.51 9.62 4.63
N GLU A 63 -26.71 8.32 4.38
CA GLU A 63 -26.16 7.63 3.21
C GLU A 63 -26.35 8.55 2.00
N PRO A 64 -25.34 8.70 1.12
CA PRO A 64 -25.50 9.49 -0.09
C PRO A 64 -26.77 9.02 -0.80
N GLN A 65 -27.79 9.87 -0.84
CA GLN A 65 -29.03 9.59 -1.55
C GLN A 65 -28.65 9.18 -2.97
N GLU A 66 -29.28 8.12 -3.48
CA GLU A 66 -29.09 7.72 -4.88
C GLU A 66 -29.17 8.98 -5.76
N PRO A 67 -28.18 9.18 -6.67
CA PRO A 67 -28.17 10.35 -7.52
C PRO A 67 -29.50 10.40 -8.25
N THR A 68 -30.22 11.50 -8.07
CA THR A 68 -31.44 11.81 -8.82
C THR A 68 -31.25 11.43 -10.29
N ASP A 69 -32.27 10.86 -10.92
CA ASP A 69 -32.22 10.49 -12.34
C ASP A 69 -31.90 11.67 -13.28
N PHE A 70 -31.92 12.89 -12.74
CA PHE A 70 -31.51 14.09 -13.42
C PHE A 70 -30.01 14.37 -13.19
N PRO A 71 -29.21 14.54 -14.27
CA PRO A 71 -27.85 15.05 -14.14
C PRO A 71 -27.92 16.40 -13.41
N PRO A 72 -26.95 16.72 -12.53
CA PRO A 72 -26.96 17.98 -11.82
C PRO A 72 -27.03 19.14 -12.81
N PRO A 73 -27.83 20.18 -12.52
CA PRO A 73 -27.95 21.32 -13.41
C PRO A 73 -26.57 21.95 -13.64
N ILE A 74 -26.28 22.27 -14.89
CA ILE A 74 -25.06 22.97 -15.31
C ILE A 74 -25.10 24.36 -14.67
N LEU A 75 -24.43 24.52 -13.54
CA LEU A 75 -24.34 25.76 -12.79
C LEU A 75 -23.02 26.45 -13.14
N GLY A 76 -23.05 27.36 -14.12
CA GLY A 76 -21.92 28.25 -14.40
C GLY A 76 -22.05 28.99 -15.73
N PRO A 77 -21.34 30.11 -15.89
CA PRO A 77 -21.14 30.71 -17.20
C PRO A 77 -20.43 29.72 -18.13
N PRO A 78 -20.66 29.79 -19.46
CA PRO A 78 -19.96 28.95 -20.41
C PRO A 78 -18.44 29.13 -20.26
N SER A 79 -17.71 28.02 -20.37
CA SER A 79 -16.25 28.01 -20.37
C SER A 79 -15.70 28.89 -21.50
N GLU A 80 -14.61 29.63 -21.23
CA GLU A 80 -13.85 30.37 -22.26
C GLU A 80 -13.30 29.43 -23.34
N PHE A 81 -13.06 28.16 -22.98
CA PHE A 81 -12.68 27.12 -23.92
C PHE A 81 -13.93 26.45 -24.51
N PRO A 82 -14.14 26.51 -25.85
CA PRO A 82 -15.34 26.01 -26.50
C PRO A 82 -15.47 24.49 -26.51
N ASP A 83 -14.35 23.78 -26.31
CA ASP A 83 -14.28 22.32 -26.25
C ASP A 83 -14.36 21.76 -24.83
N CYS A 84 -14.46 22.61 -23.79
CA CYS A 84 -14.62 22.15 -22.42
C CYS A 84 -16.01 21.49 -22.23
N PRO A 85 -16.09 20.24 -21.74
CA PRO A 85 -17.37 19.61 -21.42
C PRO A 85 -18.19 20.45 -20.43
N ARG A 86 -19.50 20.55 -20.64
CA ARG A 86 -20.39 21.42 -19.85
C ARG A 86 -20.52 20.98 -18.39
N GLU A 87 -20.39 19.68 -18.17
CA GLU A 87 -20.37 19.02 -16.87
C GLU A 87 -19.01 19.12 -16.16
N CYS A 88 -18.02 19.80 -16.74
CA CYS A 88 -16.68 19.91 -16.18
C CYS A 88 -16.22 21.37 -16.09
N PHE A 89 -15.07 21.58 -15.45
CA PHE A 89 -14.43 22.87 -15.31
C PHE A 89 -13.02 22.87 -15.89
N CYS A 90 -12.73 23.86 -16.74
CA CYS A 90 -11.43 24.09 -17.37
C CYS A 90 -10.88 25.46 -16.93
N PRO A 91 -9.93 25.53 -15.98
CA PRO A 91 -9.43 26.81 -15.49
C PRO A 91 -8.54 27.52 -16.53
N PRO A 92 -8.72 28.82 -16.79
CA PRO A 92 -7.86 29.58 -17.70
C PRO A 92 -6.39 29.63 -17.27
N SER A 93 -6.12 29.60 -15.95
CA SER A 93 -4.77 29.56 -15.38
C SER A 93 -4.04 28.24 -15.63
N TYR A 94 -4.78 27.16 -15.91
CA TYR A 94 -4.22 25.84 -16.14
C TYR A 94 -5.03 25.09 -17.21
N PRO A 95 -4.92 25.49 -18.49
CA PRO A 95 -5.81 25.08 -19.56
C PRO A 95 -5.76 23.58 -19.89
N ASN A 96 -4.69 22.89 -19.45
CA ASN A 96 -4.45 21.47 -19.69
C ASN A 96 -5.01 20.55 -18.59
N ALA A 97 -5.68 21.08 -17.56
CA ALA A 97 -6.43 20.27 -16.61
C ALA A 97 -7.93 20.34 -16.85
N LEU A 98 -8.57 19.18 -16.69
CA LEU A 98 -10.01 19.02 -16.76
C LEU A 98 -10.55 18.48 -15.43
N TYR A 99 -11.37 19.29 -14.76
CA TYR A 99 -11.95 18.98 -13.45
C TYR A 99 -13.42 18.57 -13.60
N CYS A 100 -13.70 17.29 -13.41
CA CYS A 100 -15.02 16.67 -13.53
C CYS A 100 -15.42 15.89 -12.26
N GLU A 101 -14.65 16.00 -11.16
CA GLU A 101 -14.87 15.31 -9.90
C GLU A 101 -16.12 15.79 -9.14
N ASN A 102 -16.76 14.91 -8.36
CA ASN A 102 -17.91 15.25 -7.48
C ASN A 102 -19.12 15.88 -8.21
N ARG A 103 -19.42 15.45 -9.44
CA ARG A 103 -20.48 16.06 -10.28
C ARG A 103 -21.54 15.06 -10.72
N ASN A 104 -21.67 13.94 -10.01
CA ASN A 104 -22.64 12.87 -10.29
C ASN A 104 -22.59 12.36 -11.74
N ILE A 105 -21.43 12.42 -12.38
CA ILE A 105 -21.24 12.02 -13.77
C ILE A 105 -21.42 10.51 -13.89
N ARG A 106 -22.18 10.06 -14.89
CA ARG A 106 -22.44 8.62 -15.15
C ARG A 106 -21.64 8.04 -16.31
N LYS A 107 -21.17 8.89 -17.21
CA LYS A 107 -20.36 8.49 -18.37
C LYS A 107 -19.20 9.46 -18.52
N VAL A 108 -18.03 8.95 -18.89
CA VAL A 108 -16.88 9.80 -19.19
C VAL A 108 -17.25 10.75 -20.36
N PRO A 109 -17.08 12.08 -20.21
CA PRO A 109 -17.31 13.02 -21.30
C PRO A 109 -16.23 12.89 -22.38
N VAL A 110 -16.47 13.48 -23.55
CA VAL A 110 -15.43 13.58 -24.58
C VAL A 110 -14.29 14.46 -24.06
N ILE A 111 -13.09 13.90 -23.96
CA ILE A 111 -11.94 14.59 -23.37
C ILE A 111 -11.28 15.51 -24.43
N PRO A 112 -11.07 16.81 -24.13
CA PRO A 112 -10.37 17.73 -25.02
C PRO A 112 -8.94 17.28 -25.32
N PHE A 113 -8.46 17.52 -26.54
CA PHE A 113 -7.15 17.06 -27.01
C PHE A 113 -5.96 17.63 -26.21
N ARG A 114 -6.11 18.84 -25.66
CA ARG A 114 -5.08 19.51 -24.84
C ARG A 114 -4.95 18.98 -23.41
N THR A 115 -5.85 18.07 -22.99
CA THR A 115 -5.91 17.64 -21.60
C THR A 115 -4.69 16.78 -21.25
N HIS A 116 -3.95 17.19 -20.22
CA HIS A 116 -2.86 16.42 -19.63
C HIS A 116 -3.28 15.77 -18.30
N TYR A 117 -4.16 16.44 -17.54
CA TYR A 117 -4.60 16.03 -16.21
C TYR A 117 -6.12 15.93 -16.16
N LEU A 118 -6.62 14.72 -15.91
CA LEU A 118 -8.05 14.41 -15.90
C LEU A 118 -8.50 13.97 -14.51
N TYR A 119 -9.43 14.71 -13.92
CA TYR A 119 -10.00 14.44 -12.61
C TYR A 119 -11.48 14.04 -12.76
N LEU A 120 -11.78 12.76 -12.55
CA LEU A 120 -13.12 12.17 -12.66
C LEU A 120 -13.52 11.40 -11.39
N GLN A 121 -12.76 11.56 -10.30
CA GLN A 121 -13.02 10.85 -9.05
C GLN A 121 -14.36 11.25 -8.40
N ASN A 122 -14.91 10.37 -7.56
CA ASN A 122 -16.15 10.60 -6.81
C ASN A 122 -17.35 10.90 -7.72
N ASN A 123 -17.58 10.04 -8.71
CA ASN A 123 -18.73 10.10 -9.61
C ASN A 123 -19.42 8.72 -9.64
N TYR A 124 -20.35 8.52 -10.58
CA TYR A 124 -21.09 7.27 -10.75
C TYR A 124 -20.80 6.62 -12.10
N ILE A 125 -19.56 6.78 -12.59
CA ILE A 125 -19.14 6.23 -13.88
C ILE A 125 -19.07 4.71 -13.75
N ASP A 126 -19.75 4.00 -14.65
CA ASP A 126 -19.83 2.53 -14.64
C ASP A 126 -19.00 1.86 -15.74
N GLN A 127 -18.66 2.60 -16.81
CA GLN A 127 -17.88 2.11 -17.93
C GLN A 127 -16.89 3.16 -18.46
N VAL A 128 -15.75 2.69 -18.96
CA VAL A 128 -14.75 3.51 -19.66
C VAL A 128 -14.71 3.08 -21.13
N THR A 129 -15.06 4.00 -22.03
CA THR A 129 -15.19 3.73 -23.48
C THR A 129 -14.16 4.49 -24.31
N ALA A 130 -13.77 3.93 -25.46
CA ALA A 130 -12.75 4.48 -26.34
C ALA A 130 -13.12 5.84 -26.95
N ASP A 131 -14.41 6.05 -27.23
CA ASP A 131 -14.91 7.30 -27.81
C ASP A 131 -14.56 8.52 -26.96
N SER A 132 -14.54 8.36 -25.63
CA SER A 132 -14.24 9.45 -24.70
C SER A 132 -12.78 9.92 -24.80
N PHE A 133 -11.86 9.02 -25.20
CA PHE A 133 -10.41 9.25 -25.22
C PHE A 133 -9.81 9.39 -26.63
N LYS A 134 -10.64 9.50 -27.68
CA LYS A 134 -10.20 9.39 -29.07
C LYS A 134 -9.12 10.40 -29.49
N ASN A 135 -9.12 11.61 -28.94
CA ASN A 135 -8.28 12.72 -29.39
C ASN A 135 -7.26 13.21 -28.33
N CYS A 136 -7.15 12.56 -27.17
CA CYS A 136 -6.39 13.09 -26.02
C CYS A 136 -5.06 12.35 -25.79
N THR A 137 -4.17 12.39 -26.79
CA THR A 137 -2.88 11.68 -26.78
C THR A 137 -1.85 12.25 -25.79
N GLU A 138 -2.10 13.46 -25.28
CA GLU A 138 -1.22 14.15 -24.35
C GLU A 138 -1.55 13.89 -22.87
N LEU A 139 -2.54 13.03 -22.58
CA LEU A 139 -2.90 12.66 -21.22
C LEU A 139 -1.72 12.00 -20.49
N LYS A 140 -1.42 12.53 -19.30
CA LYS A 140 -0.36 12.03 -18.40
C LYS A 140 -0.92 11.47 -17.11
N TRP A 141 -2.08 11.98 -16.68
CA TRP A 141 -2.68 11.68 -15.39
C TRP A 141 -4.19 11.51 -15.52
N ILE A 142 -4.70 10.35 -15.09
CA ILE A 142 -6.14 10.06 -15.05
C ILE A 142 -6.52 9.58 -13.66
N ASN A 143 -7.45 10.30 -13.03
CA ASN A 143 -8.05 9.90 -11.77
C ASN A 143 -9.52 9.53 -11.94
N LEU A 144 -9.80 8.23 -11.90
CA LEU A 144 -11.13 7.61 -11.96
C LEU A 144 -11.50 6.94 -10.62
N GLY A 145 -10.79 7.28 -9.54
CA GLY A 145 -11.01 6.65 -8.24
C GLY A 145 -12.40 6.93 -7.65
N ASN A 146 -12.93 6.02 -6.85
CA ASN A 146 -14.22 6.16 -6.19
C ASN A 146 -15.37 6.40 -7.20
N ASN A 147 -15.56 5.44 -8.11
CA ASN A 147 -16.64 5.37 -9.09
C ASN A 147 -17.32 3.99 -8.99
N ARG A 148 -18.11 3.59 -10.00
CA ARG A 148 -18.76 2.27 -10.09
C ARG A 148 -18.28 1.48 -11.31
N ILE A 149 -17.04 1.69 -11.73
CA ILE A 149 -16.53 1.15 -13.00
C ILE A 149 -16.45 -0.36 -12.93
N ARG A 150 -17.19 -1.04 -13.81
CA ARG A 150 -17.23 -2.52 -13.93
C ARG A 150 -16.42 -3.02 -15.10
N SER A 151 -16.34 -2.25 -16.18
CA SER A 151 -15.70 -2.62 -17.43
C SER A 151 -14.95 -1.46 -18.06
N VAL A 152 -13.78 -1.79 -18.61
CA VAL A 152 -12.98 -0.91 -19.45
C VAL A 152 -12.98 -1.53 -20.84
N GLU A 153 -13.34 -0.74 -21.86
CA GLU A 153 -13.26 -1.19 -23.24
C GLU A 153 -11.80 -1.47 -23.63
N LYS A 154 -11.58 -2.44 -24.52
CA LYS A 154 -10.23 -2.84 -24.94
C LYS A 154 -9.49 -1.69 -25.62
N GLN A 155 -8.17 -1.65 -25.48
CA GLN A 155 -7.29 -0.69 -26.15
C GLN A 155 -7.57 0.80 -25.86
N VAL A 156 -8.41 1.12 -24.86
CA VAL A 156 -8.69 2.52 -24.49
C VAL A 156 -7.42 3.22 -24.03
N PHE A 157 -6.66 2.57 -23.14
CA PHE A 157 -5.45 3.15 -22.56
C PHE A 157 -4.21 2.94 -23.44
N GLU A 158 -4.22 1.96 -24.35
CA GLU A 158 -3.14 1.73 -25.32
C GLU A 158 -2.90 2.98 -26.20
N LYS A 159 -3.98 3.70 -26.51
CA LYS A 159 -3.95 4.95 -27.31
C LYS A 159 -3.45 6.18 -26.56
N LEU A 160 -3.02 6.01 -25.30
CA LEU A 160 -2.54 7.09 -24.44
C LEU A 160 -1.04 6.91 -24.14
N PRO A 161 -0.15 7.14 -25.13
CA PRO A 161 1.26 6.77 -25.03
C PRO A 161 2.04 7.56 -23.97
N LYS A 162 1.51 8.71 -23.54
CA LYS A 162 2.11 9.60 -22.54
C LYS A 162 1.54 9.41 -21.13
N LEU A 163 0.65 8.44 -20.93
CA LEU A 163 0.01 8.21 -19.64
C LEU A 163 1.03 7.63 -18.63
N LEU A 164 1.20 8.35 -17.53
CA LEU A 164 2.15 7.99 -16.46
C LEU A 164 1.42 7.53 -15.19
N TYR A 165 0.25 8.11 -14.90
CA TYR A 165 -0.50 7.86 -13.66
C TYR A 165 -1.95 7.47 -13.97
N LEU A 166 -2.33 6.24 -13.59
CA LEU A 166 -3.70 5.75 -13.73
C LEU A 166 -4.24 5.29 -12.38
N TYR A 167 -5.27 5.99 -11.91
CA TYR A 167 -5.90 5.75 -10.63
C TYR A 167 -7.35 5.29 -10.82
N MET A 168 -7.62 4.05 -10.44
CA MET A 168 -8.94 3.42 -10.55
C MET A 168 -9.31 2.69 -9.24
N GLN A 169 -8.73 3.10 -8.11
CA GLN A 169 -9.07 2.55 -6.79
C GLN A 169 -10.53 2.80 -6.41
N ARG A 170 -11.12 1.94 -5.59
CA ARG A 170 -12.53 2.03 -5.15
C ARG A 170 -13.50 2.04 -6.35
N ASN A 171 -13.46 0.97 -7.14
CA ASN A 171 -14.37 0.71 -8.25
C ASN A 171 -14.89 -0.74 -8.16
N GLU A 172 -15.56 -1.24 -9.20
CA GLU A 172 -16.15 -2.57 -9.26
C GLU A 172 -15.45 -3.48 -10.30
N LEU A 173 -14.17 -3.22 -10.59
CA LEU A 173 -13.41 -3.99 -11.59
C LEU A 173 -13.23 -5.44 -11.15
N LYS A 174 -13.45 -6.38 -12.06
CA LYS A 174 -13.26 -7.84 -11.85
C LYS A 174 -11.94 -8.37 -12.41
N GLU A 175 -11.32 -7.64 -13.32
CA GLU A 175 -10.04 -7.95 -13.92
C GLU A 175 -9.17 -6.70 -14.04
N VAL A 176 -7.85 -6.89 -14.08
CA VAL A 176 -6.93 -5.82 -14.45
C VAL A 176 -7.23 -5.43 -15.91
N PRO A 177 -7.38 -4.14 -16.24
CA PRO A 177 -7.63 -3.72 -17.62
C PRO A 177 -6.54 -4.24 -18.56
N ASP A 178 -6.97 -4.74 -19.72
CA ASP A 178 -6.06 -5.12 -20.81
C ASP A 178 -5.37 -3.88 -21.42
N ASP A 179 -4.24 -4.11 -22.10
CA ASP A 179 -3.57 -3.12 -22.96
C ASP A 179 -3.23 -1.78 -22.27
N LEU A 180 -2.84 -1.85 -21.00
CA LEU A 180 -2.33 -0.71 -20.25
C LEU A 180 -1.01 -0.19 -20.88
N PRO A 181 -0.80 1.14 -20.93
CA PRO A 181 0.37 1.72 -21.60
C PRO A 181 1.67 1.39 -20.87
N ALA A 182 2.70 1.02 -21.64
CA ALA A 182 4.01 0.63 -21.12
C ALA A 182 4.75 1.75 -20.37
N GLY A 183 4.38 3.01 -20.62
CA GLY A 183 4.96 4.19 -19.97
C GLY A 183 4.45 4.49 -18.56
N LEU A 184 3.52 3.69 -18.02
CA LEU A 184 2.98 3.92 -16.67
C LEU A 184 4.07 3.88 -15.60
N GLU A 185 4.04 4.87 -14.71
CA GLU A 185 4.87 4.97 -13.51
C GLU A 185 4.11 4.54 -12.26
N GLN A 186 2.79 4.81 -12.21
CA GLN A 186 1.93 4.37 -11.10
C GLN A 186 0.59 3.85 -11.57
N LEU A 187 0.23 2.67 -11.05
CA LEU A 187 -1.07 2.04 -11.27
C LEU A 187 -1.72 1.72 -9.92
N ARG A 188 -2.87 2.35 -9.66
CA ARG A 188 -3.66 2.12 -8.44
C ARG A 188 -5.01 1.47 -8.79
N LEU A 189 -5.15 0.22 -8.39
CA LEU A 189 -6.32 -0.63 -8.61
C LEU A 189 -6.89 -1.19 -7.29
N SER A 190 -6.51 -0.59 -6.16
CA SER A 190 -6.92 -1.07 -4.84
C SER A 190 -8.42 -0.90 -4.57
N ARG A 191 -8.97 -1.74 -3.68
CA ARG A 191 -10.40 -1.74 -3.31
C ARG A 191 -11.31 -1.93 -4.53
N ASN A 192 -10.99 -2.92 -5.35
CA ASN A 192 -11.84 -3.40 -6.44
C ASN A 192 -12.31 -4.84 -6.13
N GLN A 193 -12.78 -5.57 -7.14
CA GLN A 193 -13.18 -6.98 -7.04
C GLN A 193 -12.32 -7.86 -7.95
N ILE A 194 -11.06 -7.46 -8.19
CA ILE A 194 -10.18 -8.09 -9.18
C ILE A 194 -9.86 -9.51 -8.75
N SER A 195 -10.28 -10.50 -9.54
CA SER A 195 -9.95 -11.91 -9.36
C SER A 195 -9.17 -12.50 -10.53
N LYS A 196 -8.98 -11.73 -11.61
CA LYS A 196 -8.26 -12.14 -12.81
C LYS A 196 -7.21 -11.10 -13.18
N VAL A 197 -5.98 -11.57 -13.37
CA VAL A 197 -4.89 -10.78 -13.93
C VAL A 197 -4.52 -11.41 -15.28
N PRO A 198 -4.87 -10.78 -16.41
CA PRO A 198 -4.58 -11.33 -17.73
C PRO A 198 -3.09 -11.64 -17.92
N PRO A 199 -2.73 -12.70 -18.67
CA PRO A 199 -1.34 -12.98 -18.99
C PRO A 199 -0.69 -11.78 -19.67
N GLY A 200 0.41 -11.29 -19.08
CA GLY A 200 1.12 -10.15 -19.62
C GLY A 200 0.46 -8.78 -19.40
N ALA A 201 -0.52 -8.67 -18.48
CA ALA A 201 -1.16 -7.39 -18.12
C ALA A 201 -0.18 -6.28 -17.72
N PHE A 202 1.02 -6.65 -17.25
CA PHE A 202 2.09 -5.72 -16.89
C PHE A 202 3.35 -5.86 -17.77
N SER A 203 3.23 -6.41 -18.98
CA SER A 203 4.39 -6.62 -19.86
C SER A 203 4.98 -5.28 -20.31
N LYS A 204 6.31 -5.21 -20.45
CA LYS A 204 7.05 -4.02 -20.92
C LYS A 204 6.87 -2.75 -20.06
N MET A 205 6.24 -2.83 -18.90
CA MET A 205 6.06 -1.70 -17.98
C MET A 205 7.33 -1.46 -17.14
N GLU A 206 8.45 -1.18 -17.81
CA GLU A 206 9.74 -1.04 -17.15
C GLU A 206 9.82 0.19 -16.24
N HIS A 207 8.99 1.22 -16.50
CA HIS A 207 8.94 2.47 -15.75
C HIS A 207 8.02 2.42 -14.52
N LEU A 208 7.26 1.33 -14.34
CA LEU A 208 6.29 1.24 -13.24
C LEU A 208 7.02 1.15 -11.90
N ALA A 209 6.83 2.17 -11.07
CA ALA A 209 7.41 2.29 -9.74
C ALA A 209 6.46 1.83 -8.63
N LEU A 210 5.14 1.95 -8.85
CA LEU A 210 4.10 1.60 -7.87
C LEU A 210 3.00 0.78 -8.53
N LEU A 211 2.78 -0.43 -8.01
CA LEU A 211 1.61 -1.26 -8.32
C LEU A 211 0.80 -1.54 -7.05
N ASP A 212 -0.40 -0.96 -6.98
CA ASP A 212 -1.31 -1.12 -5.85
C ASP A 212 -2.55 -1.94 -6.23
N LEU A 213 -2.58 -3.19 -5.78
CA LEU A 213 -3.67 -4.16 -5.95
C LEU A 213 -4.31 -4.54 -4.59
N HIS A 214 -4.10 -3.72 -3.55
CA HIS A 214 -4.63 -3.99 -2.22
C HIS A 214 -6.15 -4.12 -2.20
N HIS A 215 -6.67 -5.02 -1.37
CA HIS A 215 -8.11 -5.20 -1.16
C HIS A 215 -8.86 -5.58 -2.45
N ASN A 216 -8.44 -6.72 -3.02
CA ASN A 216 -9.03 -7.36 -4.19
C ASN A 216 -9.33 -8.85 -3.87
N ARG A 217 -9.50 -9.68 -4.89
CA ARG A 217 -9.80 -11.12 -4.78
C ARG A 217 -8.77 -11.96 -5.55
N ILE A 218 -7.51 -11.52 -5.55
CA ILE A 218 -6.42 -12.14 -6.29
C ILE A 218 -5.98 -13.42 -5.54
N SER A 219 -5.98 -14.54 -6.26
CA SER A 219 -5.48 -15.85 -5.80
C SER A 219 -4.19 -16.24 -6.53
N ASP A 220 -3.50 -17.27 -6.05
CA ASP A 220 -2.27 -17.77 -6.68
C ASP A 220 -2.49 -18.15 -8.16
N SER A 221 -3.65 -18.75 -8.47
CA SER A 221 -4.01 -19.17 -9.84
C SER A 221 -4.25 -18.00 -10.79
N SER A 222 -4.58 -16.82 -10.26
CA SER A 222 -4.76 -15.61 -11.06
C SER A 222 -3.45 -14.92 -11.40
N LEU A 223 -2.36 -15.23 -10.68
CA LEU A 223 -1.04 -14.67 -10.92
C LEU A 223 -0.19 -15.65 -11.75
N GLY A 224 0.00 -15.33 -13.04
CA GLY A 224 0.94 -16.07 -13.87
C GLY A 224 2.37 -16.00 -13.31
N LYS A 225 3.15 -17.08 -13.48
CA LYS A 225 4.53 -17.20 -12.94
C LYS A 225 5.45 -16.01 -13.27
N ASN A 226 5.20 -15.33 -14.39
CA ASN A 226 6.04 -14.25 -14.92
C ASN A 226 5.30 -12.91 -14.93
N ILE A 227 4.24 -12.74 -14.15
CA ILE A 227 3.38 -11.55 -14.25
C ILE A 227 4.11 -10.25 -13.87
N PHE A 228 5.12 -10.31 -13.00
CA PHE A 228 5.88 -9.15 -12.53
C PHE A 228 7.28 -9.01 -13.14
N LYS A 229 7.69 -9.91 -14.05
CA LYS A 229 9.10 -10.03 -14.49
C LYS A 229 9.66 -8.75 -15.15
N ASP A 230 8.81 -8.00 -15.85
CA ASP A 230 9.22 -6.84 -16.67
C ASP A 230 9.20 -5.53 -15.86
N LEU A 231 8.75 -5.56 -14.60
CA LEU A 231 8.61 -4.40 -13.72
C LEU A 231 9.96 -3.98 -13.11
N LYS A 232 10.96 -3.73 -13.94
CA LYS A 232 12.37 -3.57 -13.54
C LYS A 232 12.62 -2.47 -12.51
N ASN A 233 11.85 -1.37 -12.56
CA ASN A 233 11.97 -0.23 -11.65
C ASN A 233 10.91 -0.21 -10.53
N LEU A 234 10.24 -1.34 -10.27
CA LEU A 234 9.21 -1.39 -9.24
C LEU A 234 9.81 -1.14 -7.86
N ILE A 235 9.29 -0.13 -7.17
CA ILE A 235 9.69 0.27 -5.82
C ILE A 235 8.73 -0.35 -4.81
N GLN A 236 7.43 -0.31 -5.09
CA GLN A 236 6.39 -0.81 -4.21
C GLN A 236 5.42 -1.76 -4.92
N LEU A 237 5.21 -2.92 -4.33
CA LEU A 237 4.17 -3.87 -4.69
C LEU A 237 3.24 -4.09 -3.51
N ASN A 238 1.97 -3.72 -3.67
CA ASN A 238 0.95 -3.92 -2.66
C ASN A 238 -0.10 -4.95 -3.12
N LEU A 239 -0.06 -6.12 -2.50
CA LEU A 239 -0.99 -7.25 -2.69
C LEU A 239 -1.72 -7.58 -1.38
N ALA A 240 -1.68 -6.68 -0.39
CA ALA A 240 -2.36 -6.88 0.89
C ALA A 240 -3.89 -7.01 0.73
N HIS A 241 -4.56 -7.68 1.66
CA HIS A 241 -6.00 -7.95 1.60
C HIS A 241 -6.41 -8.64 0.29
N ASN A 242 -5.81 -9.78 -0.01
CA ASN A 242 -6.21 -10.66 -1.12
C ASN A 242 -6.40 -12.09 -0.58
N ILE A 243 -6.42 -13.10 -1.46
CA ILE A 243 -6.63 -14.50 -1.10
C ILE A 243 -5.46 -15.38 -1.55
N LEU A 244 -4.24 -14.83 -1.50
CA LEU A 244 -3.01 -15.55 -1.85
C LEU A 244 -2.71 -16.61 -0.79
N ARG A 245 -2.38 -17.84 -1.21
CA ARG A 245 -1.86 -18.89 -0.32
C ARG A 245 -0.37 -19.10 -0.47
N LYS A 246 0.22 -18.59 -1.55
CA LYS A 246 1.65 -18.70 -1.84
C LYS A 246 2.28 -17.33 -2.03
N MET A 247 3.59 -17.28 -1.80
CA MET A 247 4.38 -16.11 -2.15
C MET A 247 4.39 -15.89 -3.68
N PRO A 248 4.16 -14.66 -4.17
CA PRO A 248 4.21 -14.35 -5.59
C PRO A 248 5.59 -14.62 -6.20
N ALA A 249 5.66 -15.27 -7.36
CA ALA A 249 6.92 -15.60 -8.00
C ALA A 249 7.50 -14.45 -8.84
N ASN A 250 8.83 -14.43 -9.02
CA ASN A 250 9.55 -13.54 -9.95
C ASN A 250 9.27 -12.05 -9.73
N ILE A 251 9.18 -11.63 -8.46
CA ILE A 251 9.17 -10.22 -8.11
C ILE A 251 10.54 -9.59 -8.47
N PRO A 252 10.56 -8.35 -8.99
CA PRO A 252 11.78 -7.61 -9.25
C PRO A 252 12.67 -7.45 -8.00
N LYS A 253 13.95 -7.74 -8.15
CA LYS A 253 14.95 -7.74 -7.07
C LYS A 253 15.28 -6.35 -6.51
N GLY A 254 14.94 -5.29 -7.27
CA GLY A 254 15.11 -3.89 -6.87
C GLY A 254 13.98 -3.35 -5.97
N LEU A 255 12.98 -4.16 -5.63
CA LEU A 255 11.82 -3.76 -4.84
C LEU A 255 12.23 -3.27 -3.44
N LEU A 256 11.64 -2.16 -3.00
CA LEU A 256 11.85 -1.57 -1.68
C LEU A 256 10.77 -2.01 -0.68
N GLN A 257 9.52 -2.14 -1.13
CA GLN A 257 8.36 -2.40 -0.28
C GLN A 257 7.49 -3.53 -0.83
N LEU A 258 7.29 -4.57 -0.03
CA LEU A 258 6.42 -5.71 -0.34
C LEU A 258 5.33 -5.85 0.73
N PHE A 259 4.08 -5.59 0.34
CA PHE A 259 2.93 -5.73 1.24
C PHE A 259 2.07 -6.91 0.81
N LEU A 260 1.98 -7.90 1.70
CA LEU A 260 1.26 -9.16 1.55
C LEU A 260 0.40 -9.46 2.79
N ASP A 261 0.19 -8.47 3.66
CA ASP A 261 -0.61 -8.65 4.87
C ASP A 261 -2.07 -8.98 4.54
N ARG A 262 -2.73 -9.73 5.42
CA ARG A 262 -4.13 -10.16 5.28
C ARG A 262 -4.36 -10.96 4.00
N ASN A 263 -3.55 -12.01 3.83
CA ASN A 263 -3.73 -13.05 2.84
C ASN A 263 -3.89 -14.40 3.57
N ASN A 264 -3.68 -15.51 2.88
CA ASN A 264 -3.73 -16.86 3.42
C ASN A 264 -2.41 -17.60 3.21
N ILE A 265 -1.28 -16.87 3.24
CA ILE A 265 0.03 -17.44 2.91
C ILE A 265 0.47 -18.40 4.01
N GLU A 266 0.77 -19.64 3.61
CA GLU A 266 1.14 -20.72 4.53
C GLU A 266 2.66 -20.96 4.58
N GLU A 267 3.36 -20.72 3.47
CA GLU A 267 4.79 -21.00 3.33
C GLU A 267 5.55 -19.92 2.55
N ILE A 268 6.82 -19.75 2.88
CA ILE A 268 7.78 -18.94 2.13
C ILE A 268 8.82 -19.88 1.50
N PRO A 269 9.01 -19.84 0.16
CA PRO A 269 10.02 -20.67 -0.49
C PRO A 269 11.44 -20.43 0.03
N GLN A 270 12.28 -21.47 0.00
CA GLN A 270 13.68 -21.36 0.40
C GLN A 270 14.41 -20.32 -0.46
N GLY A 271 15.11 -19.39 0.19
CA GLY A 271 15.88 -18.36 -0.49
C GLY A 271 15.04 -17.32 -1.23
N TYR A 272 13.74 -17.20 -0.95
CA TYR A 272 12.83 -16.27 -1.63
C TYR A 272 13.37 -14.83 -1.67
N PHE A 273 13.95 -14.34 -0.58
CA PHE A 273 14.49 -12.99 -0.47
C PHE A 273 15.98 -12.85 -0.80
N LYS A 274 16.68 -13.94 -1.16
CA LYS A 274 18.15 -14.00 -1.27
C LYS A 274 18.74 -12.93 -2.20
N ASP A 275 18.05 -12.64 -3.30
CA ASP A 275 18.55 -11.76 -4.35
C ASP A 275 17.98 -10.34 -4.30
N PHE A 276 17.18 -10.00 -3.28
CA PHE A 276 16.63 -8.65 -3.14
C PHE A 276 17.71 -7.70 -2.63
N THR A 277 18.04 -6.67 -3.40
CA THR A 277 19.13 -5.74 -3.07
C THR A 277 18.67 -4.56 -2.24
N ASN A 278 17.40 -4.16 -2.38
CA ASN A 278 16.88 -2.90 -1.82
C ASN A 278 15.68 -3.09 -0.88
N LEU A 279 15.29 -4.32 -0.58
CA LEU A 279 14.05 -4.61 0.15
C LEU A 279 14.15 -4.17 1.60
N ALA A 280 13.45 -3.09 1.96
CA ALA A 280 13.50 -2.51 3.30
C ALA A 280 12.26 -2.79 4.15
N PHE A 281 11.09 -2.96 3.52
CA PHE A 281 9.81 -3.12 4.23
C PHE A 281 9.05 -4.35 3.74
N VAL A 282 8.80 -5.30 4.65
CA VAL A 282 8.01 -6.50 4.36
C VAL A 282 6.86 -6.61 5.34
N ARG A 283 5.63 -6.65 4.82
CA ARG A 283 4.42 -6.89 5.61
C ARG A 283 3.79 -8.22 5.25
N LEU A 284 3.74 -9.12 6.24
CA LEU A 284 3.18 -10.47 6.15
C LEU A 284 2.19 -10.72 7.31
N ASN A 285 1.71 -9.68 7.98
CA ASN A 285 0.75 -9.83 9.08
C ASN A 285 -0.53 -10.53 8.63
N TYR A 286 -1.25 -11.18 9.55
CA TYR A 286 -2.53 -11.81 9.25
C TYR A 286 -2.42 -12.78 8.07
N ASN A 287 -1.45 -13.68 8.13
CA ASN A 287 -1.31 -14.81 7.22
C ASN A 287 -1.41 -16.13 8.03
N GLN A 288 -1.03 -17.25 7.44
CA GLN A 288 -1.08 -18.57 8.05
C GLN A 288 0.32 -19.16 8.22
N LEU A 289 1.34 -18.31 8.35
CA LEU A 289 2.73 -18.74 8.48
C LEU A 289 2.92 -19.47 9.82
N ASN A 290 3.58 -20.62 9.75
CA ASN A 290 4.03 -21.39 10.91
C ASN A 290 5.49 -21.79 10.73
N ASP A 291 6.11 -22.34 11.77
CA ASP A 291 7.54 -22.69 11.78
C ASP A 291 7.93 -23.70 10.69
N LYS A 292 7.00 -24.56 10.22
CA LYS A 292 7.27 -25.51 9.12
C LYS A 292 7.28 -24.84 7.75
N GLY A 293 6.40 -23.86 7.56
CA GLY A 293 6.31 -23.06 6.34
C GLY A 293 7.39 -21.99 6.22
N LEU A 294 8.24 -21.84 7.24
CA LEU A 294 9.23 -20.77 7.33
C LEU A 294 10.66 -21.30 7.34
N PRO A 295 11.42 -21.17 6.25
CA PRO A 295 12.83 -21.57 6.23
C PRO A 295 13.65 -20.72 7.22
N LYS A 296 14.52 -21.38 8.01
CA LYS A 296 15.24 -20.76 9.13
C LYS A 296 15.97 -19.44 8.81
N LEU A 297 16.56 -19.32 7.61
CA LEU A 297 17.38 -18.17 7.20
C LEU A 297 16.67 -17.25 6.20
N VAL A 298 15.35 -17.38 6.03
CA VAL A 298 14.63 -16.69 4.95
C VAL A 298 14.64 -15.17 5.12
N PHE A 299 14.66 -14.66 6.36
CA PHE A 299 14.73 -13.23 6.67
C PHE A 299 16.14 -12.73 6.95
N ASN A 300 17.18 -13.52 6.62
CA ASN A 300 18.56 -13.04 6.65
C ASN A 300 18.83 -12.15 5.41
N VAL A 301 18.25 -10.96 5.41
CA VAL A 301 18.29 -9.97 4.33
C VAL A 301 18.92 -8.69 4.87
N SER A 302 20.09 -8.29 4.34
CA SER A 302 20.86 -7.15 4.86
C SER A 302 20.25 -5.78 4.56
N SER A 303 19.33 -5.69 3.61
CA SER A 303 18.62 -4.46 3.27
C SER A 303 17.33 -4.26 4.08
N LEU A 304 16.87 -5.29 4.80
CA LEU A 304 15.58 -5.30 5.48
C LEU A 304 15.65 -4.50 6.78
N LEU A 305 14.78 -3.51 6.93
CA LEU A 305 14.72 -2.62 8.09
C LEU A 305 13.49 -2.88 8.96
N ASP A 306 12.35 -3.22 8.33
CA ASP A 306 11.07 -3.36 9.00
C ASP A 306 10.35 -4.63 8.53
N LEU A 307 10.15 -5.56 9.48
CA LEU A 307 9.53 -6.85 9.25
C LEU A 307 8.30 -7.02 10.14
N HIS A 308 7.17 -7.19 9.49
CA HIS A 308 5.91 -7.44 10.16
C HIS A 308 5.37 -8.86 9.92
N LEU A 309 5.29 -9.65 10.99
CA LEU A 309 4.83 -11.05 11.03
C LEU A 309 3.72 -11.26 12.07
N SER A 310 3.08 -10.19 12.54
CA SER A 310 2.02 -10.26 13.55
C SER A 310 0.81 -11.05 13.07
N HIS A 311 0.06 -11.68 13.98
CA HIS A 311 -1.13 -12.47 13.62
C HIS A 311 -0.81 -13.58 12.61
N ASN A 312 0.19 -14.39 12.91
CA ASN A 312 0.48 -15.66 12.24
C ASN A 312 0.40 -16.80 13.27
N MET A 313 0.95 -17.97 12.96
CA MET A 313 0.98 -19.17 13.82
C MET A 313 2.42 -19.58 14.14
N LEU A 314 3.32 -18.60 14.34
CA LEU A 314 4.72 -18.88 14.67
C LEU A 314 4.85 -19.32 16.13
N SER A 315 5.64 -20.36 16.38
CA SER A 315 5.96 -20.85 17.74
C SER A 315 7.37 -20.44 18.18
N THR A 316 8.21 -20.05 17.23
CA THR A 316 9.58 -19.59 17.47
C THR A 316 9.85 -18.26 16.77
N ILE A 317 10.82 -17.49 17.28
CA ILE A 317 11.28 -16.27 16.60
C ILE A 317 12.18 -16.68 15.43
N PRO A 318 11.89 -16.27 14.18
CA PRO A 318 12.74 -16.60 13.06
C PRO A 318 14.08 -15.86 13.13
N LEU A 319 15.13 -16.44 12.53
CA LEU A 319 16.41 -15.74 12.41
C LEU A 319 16.29 -14.61 11.39
N PHE A 320 16.85 -13.46 11.75
CA PHE A 320 16.85 -12.26 10.94
C PHE A 320 18.27 -11.67 10.85
N ASN A 321 18.48 -10.79 9.88
CA ASN A 321 19.76 -10.11 9.70
C ASN A 321 20.00 -9.08 10.84
N PRO A 322 21.25 -8.90 11.32
CA PRO A 322 21.57 -7.90 12.37
C PRO A 322 21.20 -6.46 12.01
N GLU A 323 21.03 -6.14 10.73
CA GLU A 323 20.65 -4.80 10.24
C GLU A 323 19.17 -4.45 10.48
N LEU A 324 18.32 -5.43 10.83
CA LEU A 324 16.89 -5.22 11.06
C LEU A 324 16.64 -4.25 12.22
N GLU A 325 15.80 -3.24 12.02
CA GLU A 325 15.49 -2.23 13.03
C GLU A 325 14.17 -2.49 13.77
N GLN A 326 13.16 -3.01 13.09
CA GLN A 326 11.82 -3.21 13.63
C GLN A 326 11.34 -4.63 13.35
N LEU A 327 10.91 -5.33 14.40
CA LEU A 327 10.35 -6.68 14.30
C LEU A 327 9.01 -6.78 15.04
N HIS A 328 7.95 -7.05 14.29
CA HIS A 328 6.61 -7.22 14.82
C HIS A 328 6.19 -8.69 14.76
N LEU A 329 6.03 -9.31 15.94
CA LEU A 329 5.66 -10.72 16.13
C LEU A 329 4.46 -10.88 17.07
N ASN A 330 3.74 -9.80 17.37
CA ASN A 330 2.57 -9.85 18.26
C ASN A 330 1.47 -10.79 17.71
N ASN A 331 0.72 -11.40 18.62
CA ASN A 331 -0.36 -12.33 18.30
C ASN A 331 0.11 -13.53 17.45
N ASN A 332 1.16 -14.20 17.90
CA ASN A 332 1.59 -15.53 17.42
C ASN A 332 1.44 -16.54 18.58
N SER A 333 2.08 -17.70 18.48
CA SER A 333 2.09 -18.77 19.48
C SER A 333 3.47 -18.98 20.10
N ILE A 334 4.27 -17.92 20.24
CA ILE A 334 5.65 -17.99 20.74
C ILE A 334 5.65 -18.24 22.25
N GLU A 335 6.33 -19.29 22.69
CA GLU A 335 6.34 -19.71 24.12
C GLU A 335 7.60 -19.27 24.88
N SER A 336 8.72 -19.12 24.17
CA SER A 336 9.97 -18.67 24.77
C SER A 336 10.79 -17.84 23.79
N VAL A 337 11.68 -17.02 24.35
CA VAL A 337 12.67 -16.25 23.59
C VAL A 337 14.04 -16.80 23.98
N ASN A 338 14.81 -17.32 23.03
CA ASN A 338 16.18 -17.76 23.28
C ASN A 338 17.16 -16.71 22.74
N GLY A 339 17.73 -15.88 23.61
CA GLY A 339 18.64 -14.81 23.21
C GLY A 339 19.88 -15.34 22.50
N THR A 340 20.37 -16.53 22.86
CA THR A 340 21.53 -17.15 22.17
C THR A 340 21.26 -17.54 20.71
N GLU A 341 20.00 -17.81 20.35
CA GLU A 341 19.63 -18.15 18.98
C GLU A 341 19.39 -16.92 18.11
N ILE A 342 18.70 -15.92 18.66
CA ILE A 342 18.37 -14.70 17.92
C ILE A 342 19.54 -13.70 17.89
N CYS A 343 20.50 -13.83 18.81
CA CYS A 343 21.69 -13.00 18.83
C CYS A 343 22.70 -13.48 17.77
N PRO A 344 23.10 -12.63 16.82
CA PRO A 344 24.06 -13.03 15.81
C PRO A 344 25.46 -13.20 16.45
N SER A 345 26.13 -14.30 16.13
CA SER A 345 27.32 -14.83 16.82
C SER A 345 28.51 -13.86 16.92
N ASN A 346 28.60 -12.85 16.04
CA ASN A 346 29.67 -11.85 16.05
C ASN A 346 29.42 -10.67 17.02
N SER A 347 28.27 -10.62 17.70
CA SER A 347 27.86 -9.48 18.55
C SER A 347 28.40 -9.54 19.99
N LEU A 348 29.13 -10.62 20.33
CA LEU A 348 29.65 -10.87 21.68
C LEU A 348 30.90 -10.04 22.01
N ASN A 349 31.54 -9.41 21.02
CA ASN A 349 32.60 -8.44 21.27
C ASN A 349 31.97 -7.11 21.72
N MET A 350 31.90 -6.91 23.04
CA MET A 350 31.32 -5.71 23.65
C MET A 350 31.97 -4.38 23.20
N HIS A 351 33.15 -4.42 22.60
CA HIS A 351 33.92 -3.25 22.18
C HIS A 351 33.63 -2.75 20.75
N ASP A 352 32.88 -3.48 19.93
CA ASP A 352 32.55 -3.04 18.57
C ASP A 352 31.12 -2.47 18.50
N GLU A 353 30.99 -1.16 18.71
CA GLU A 353 29.73 -0.42 18.57
C GLU A 353 29.23 -0.40 17.11
N ASN A 354 30.11 -0.55 16.12
CA ASN A 354 29.73 -0.51 14.71
C ASN A 354 29.18 -1.85 14.19
N GLY A 355 29.46 -2.95 14.89
CA GLY A 355 29.02 -4.31 14.54
C GLY A 355 27.79 -4.81 15.31
N ALA A 356 27.22 -3.99 16.19
CA ALA A 356 26.10 -4.39 17.03
C ALA A 356 24.77 -4.53 16.23
N PRO A 357 23.88 -5.46 16.62
CA PRO A 357 22.55 -5.57 16.02
C PRO A 357 21.74 -4.27 16.16
N LYS A 358 21.09 -3.85 15.08
CA LYS A 358 20.40 -2.56 14.95
C LYS A 358 18.93 -2.58 15.40
N LEU A 359 18.47 -3.68 15.98
CA LEU A 359 17.08 -3.83 16.41
C LEU A 359 16.74 -2.79 17.48
N ARG A 360 15.75 -1.94 17.18
CA ARG A 360 15.26 -0.84 18.03
C ARG A 360 13.90 -1.14 18.65
N TYR A 361 13.10 -1.96 17.99
CA TYR A 361 11.74 -2.28 18.42
C TYR A 361 11.44 -3.77 18.22
N LEU A 362 11.04 -4.42 19.30
CA LEU A 362 10.61 -5.81 19.29
C LEU A 362 9.23 -5.91 19.92
N ARG A 363 8.24 -6.34 19.12
CA ARG A 363 6.85 -6.44 19.57
C ARG A 363 6.40 -7.90 19.62
N LEU A 364 6.06 -8.37 20.81
CA LEU A 364 5.77 -9.77 21.15
C LEU A 364 4.45 -9.93 21.94
N ASP A 365 3.65 -8.87 22.11
CA ASP A 365 2.39 -8.95 22.86
C ASP A 365 1.39 -9.96 22.27
N GLY A 366 0.62 -10.62 23.14
CA GLY A 366 -0.36 -11.62 22.71
C GLY A 366 0.25 -12.94 22.22
N ASN A 367 1.50 -13.23 22.60
CA ASN A 367 2.10 -14.56 22.55
C ASN A 367 1.93 -15.29 23.90
N HIS A 368 2.47 -16.50 24.03
CA HIS A 368 2.45 -17.31 25.27
C HIS A 368 3.72 -17.09 26.11
N LEU A 369 4.23 -15.87 26.12
CA LEU A 369 5.43 -15.50 26.85
C LEU A 369 5.09 -15.16 28.30
N SER A 370 5.86 -15.73 29.23
CA SER A 370 5.85 -15.30 30.63
C SER A 370 7.01 -14.33 30.87
N PRO A 371 6.76 -13.10 31.35
CA PRO A 371 7.83 -12.22 31.79
C PRO A 371 8.70 -12.88 32.87
N PRO A 372 9.99 -12.49 33.01
CA PRO A 372 10.67 -11.38 32.33
C PRO A 372 11.28 -11.75 30.97
N VAL A 373 11.62 -10.73 30.16
CA VAL A 373 12.48 -10.91 28.97
C VAL A 373 13.84 -11.46 29.43
N PRO A 374 14.37 -12.51 28.78
CA PRO A 374 15.71 -13.03 29.07
C PRO A 374 16.79 -11.94 28.95
N SER A 375 17.70 -11.87 29.93
CA SER A 375 18.71 -10.81 30.02
C SER A 375 19.72 -10.83 28.87
N ASP A 376 19.96 -12.00 28.29
CA ASP A 376 20.80 -12.20 27.10
C ASP A 376 20.24 -11.48 25.86
N VAL A 377 18.92 -11.40 25.71
CA VAL A 377 18.26 -10.59 24.66
C VAL A 377 18.57 -9.10 24.84
N ILE A 378 18.40 -8.60 26.07
CA ILE A 378 18.65 -7.19 26.39
C ILE A 378 20.13 -6.85 26.18
N MET A 379 21.03 -7.75 26.57
CA MET A 379 22.48 -7.57 26.39
C MET A 379 22.91 -7.62 24.91
N CYS A 380 22.27 -8.46 24.10
CA CYS A 380 22.61 -8.58 22.69
C CYS A 380 22.16 -7.35 21.88
N PHE A 381 20.91 -6.92 22.04
CA PHE A 381 20.31 -5.86 21.24
C PHE A 381 20.34 -4.52 22.00
N ARG A 382 21.54 -3.95 22.14
CA ARG A 382 21.80 -2.73 22.94
C ARG A 382 21.06 -1.48 22.44
N HIS A 383 20.59 -1.48 21.19
CA HIS A 383 19.80 -0.39 20.60
C HIS A 383 18.28 -0.54 20.80
N LEU A 384 17.81 -1.59 21.49
CA LEU A 384 16.38 -1.76 21.79
C LEU A 384 15.88 -0.60 22.65
N HIS A 385 14.98 0.20 22.08
CA HIS A 385 14.29 1.27 22.81
C HIS A 385 13.01 0.77 23.47
N ALA A 386 12.35 -0.23 22.88
CA ALA A 386 11.13 -0.80 23.44
C ALA A 386 10.99 -2.29 23.09
N ILE A 387 10.58 -3.05 24.11
CA ILE A 387 10.09 -4.41 24.00
C ILE A 387 8.66 -4.40 24.55
N VAL A 388 7.72 -4.92 23.78
CA VAL A 388 6.31 -5.02 24.19
C VAL A 388 5.96 -6.50 24.30
N ILE A 389 5.58 -6.98 25.48
CA ILE A 389 5.17 -8.36 25.78
C ILE A 389 3.81 -8.36 26.44
#